data_AF-A0A6V7QCB1-F1
#
_entry.id   AF-A0A6V7QCB1-F1
#
_cell.length_a   1.000
_cell.length_b   1.000
_cell.length_c   1.000
_cell.angle_alpha   90.00
_cell.angle_beta   90.00
_cell.angle_gamma   90.00
#
_symmetry.space_group_name_H-M   'P 1'
#
loop_
_entity.id
_entity.type
_entity.pdbx_description
1 polymer ?
#
loop_
_entity_poly.entity_id
_entity_poly.type
_entity_poly.pdbx_seq_one_letter_code
_entity_poly.pdbx_strand_id
1 'polypeptide(L)'
;MISPGRRTPRIANYRPSDEDLDYPGKLEQLVETTSESSVVDNSDIVQTWYQPLEKTVSCLSKLYRCLEPTVFTGLAQEAVEFCSISIQNASKSIAKRSTPMDGQLFLIKHLLLLREQIAPFDIEFSVTHKELDFSHLLEHLRRILRGQASLFDWSRSTSLARTLSPRILENQIDAKKELEKSLKATCEGFIMSITKLVVDPMLSFVTKVTAVKVALSSANQGQKLDSVLARPLKNQAFASPDKVTELVKKVGTAIQQELPKVLAKMKLYLQNPSTRMILFKPIKTNIVEAHVQLQSLLKSEYSAEEIQNIGMLSIQELQAQLDGLL
;
A
#
# COMPACT_ATOMS: atom_id res chain seq x y z
N MET A 1 36.87 -31.73 23.57
CA MET A 1 35.49 -31.24 23.70
C MET A 1 35.39 -29.93 22.93
N ILE A 2 34.84 -29.99 21.72
CA ILE A 2 34.70 -28.84 20.82
C ILE A 2 33.30 -28.27 21.05
N SER A 3 33.21 -27.07 21.61
CA SER A 3 31.95 -26.33 21.73
C SER A 3 31.41 -25.99 20.34
N PRO A 4 30.13 -26.29 20.01
CA PRO A 4 29.54 -25.87 18.76
C PRO A 4 29.14 -24.39 18.91
N GLY A 5 30.06 -23.50 18.53
CA GLY A 5 29.77 -22.08 18.37
C GLY A 5 28.72 -21.91 17.28
N ARG A 6 27.51 -21.48 17.68
CA ARG A 6 26.42 -21.06 16.80
C ARG A 6 26.93 -20.02 15.82
N ARG A 7 27.26 -20.42 14.59
CA ARG A 7 27.30 -19.49 13.45
C ARG A 7 25.87 -19.37 12.94
N THR A 8 25.05 -18.61 13.66
CA THR A 8 23.84 -18.06 13.03
C THR A 8 24.30 -17.23 11.83
N PRO A 9 23.64 -17.33 10.66
CA PRO A 9 24.05 -16.59 9.48
C PRO A 9 24.06 -15.09 9.83
N ARG A 10 25.10 -14.35 9.43
CA ARG A 10 25.27 -12.89 9.68
C ARG A 10 24.05 -12.05 9.23
N ILE A 11 23.15 -12.64 8.44
CA ILE A 11 21.87 -12.11 7.96
C ILE A 11 20.82 -12.06 9.08
N ALA A 12 20.71 -13.12 9.90
CA ALA A 12 19.65 -13.26 10.91
C ALA A 12 19.79 -12.25 12.08
N ASN A 13 21.01 -11.80 12.36
CA ASN A 13 21.31 -10.85 13.44
C ASN A 13 21.69 -9.45 12.92
N TYR A 14 21.43 -9.15 11.65
CA TYR A 14 21.76 -7.85 11.10
C TYR A 14 20.94 -6.74 11.77
N ARG A 15 21.63 -5.72 12.28
CA ARG A 15 21.01 -4.49 12.78
C ARG A 15 21.24 -3.40 11.73
N PRO A 16 20.18 -2.75 11.22
CA PRO A 16 20.31 -1.62 10.31
C PRO A 16 21.23 -0.54 10.90
N SER A 17 22.15 0.00 10.12
CA SER A 17 22.92 1.19 10.49
C SER A 17 22.06 2.45 10.39
N ASP A 18 22.54 3.57 10.93
CA ASP A 18 21.84 4.85 10.76
C ASP A 18 21.76 5.28 9.30
N GLU A 19 22.72 4.90 8.45
CA GLU A 19 22.67 5.14 7.00
C GLU A 19 21.62 4.26 6.31
N ASP A 20 21.47 2.99 6.73
CA ASP A 20 20.42 2.10 6.19
C ASP A 20 19.02 2.62 6.51
N LEU A 21 18.87 3.29 7.66
CA LEU A 21 17.60 3.85 8.13
C LEU A 21 17.29 5.22 7.53
N ASP A 22 18.29 5.91 6.98
CA ASP A 22 18.13 7.13 6.17
C ASP A 22 18.05 6.80 4.67
N TYR A 23 17.26 5.77 4.36
CA TYR A 23 17.12 5.30 2.99
C TYR A 23 16.58 6.37 2.00
N PRO A 24 15.61 7.24 2.34
CA PRO A 24 15.19 8.31 1.44
C PRO A 24 16.36 9.22 1.04
N GLY A 25 17.15 9.70 2.02
CA GLY A 25 18.29 10.57 1.75
C GLY A 25 19.37 9.89 0.89
N LYS A 26 19.59 8.59 1.13
CA LYS A 26 20.48 7.77 0.27
C LYS A 26 20.03 7.72 -1.18
N LEU A 27 18.73 7.64 -1.45
CA LEU A 27 18.20 7.63 -2.82
C LEU A 27 18.30 9.02 -3.47
N GLU A 28 18.04 10.09 -2.72
CA GLU A 28 18.11 11.46 -3.22
C GLU A 28 19.55 11.84 -3.64
N GLN A 29 20.54 11.53 -2.79
CA GLN A 29 21.96 11.73 -3.10
C GLN A 29 22.41 10.98 -4.36
N LEU A 30 21.87 9.78 -4.58
CA LEU A 30 22.19 9.00 -5.76
C LEU A 30 21.61 9.66 -7.02
N VAL A 31 20.36 10.14 -6.98
CA VAL A 31 19.75 10.87 -8.11
C VAL A 31 20.52 12.14 -8.45
N GLU A 32 21.01 12.88 -7.45
CA GLU A 32 21.87 14.05 -7.65
C GLU A 32 23.19 13.66 -8.33
N THR A 33 23.85 12.60 -7.86
CA THR A 33 25.12 12.11 -8.42
C THR A 33 24.97 11.57 -9.85
N THR A 34 23.88 10.87 -10.16
CA THR A 34 23.56 10.38 -11.51
C THR A 34 23.12 11.50 -12.46
N SER A 35 22.59 12.61 -11.95
CA SER A 35 22.27 13.77 -12.81
C SER A 35 23.52 14.47 -13.34
N GLU A 36 24.65 14.34 -12.63
CA GLU A 36 25.97 14.86 -13.05
C GLU A 36 26.76 13.87 -13.91
N SER A 37 26.43 12.57 -13.86
CA SER A 37 27.10 11.49 -14.60
C SER A 37 26.11 10.77 -15.52
N SER A 38 26.20 11.00 -16.83
CA SER A 38 25.23 10.53 -17.84
C SER A 38 25.20 9.01 -18.09
N VAL A 39 25.71 8.19 -17.17
CA VAL A 39 25.79 6.73 -17.28
C VAL A 39 25.36 6.13 -15.94
N VAL A 40 24.23 5.44 -15.89
CA VAL A 40 23.83 4.66 -14.70
C VAL A 40 24.67 3.39 -14.70
N ASP A 41 25.69 3.31 -13.83
CA ASP A 41 26.51 2.10 -13.72
C ASP A 41 25.77 1.04 -12.89
N ASN A 42 26.03 -0.23 -13.17
CA ASN A 42 25.47 -1.36 -12.42
C ASN A 42 25.88 -1.31 -10.94
N SER A 43 27.01 -0.65 -10.63
CA SER A 43 27.44 -0.33 -9.26
C SER A 43 26.43 0.51 -8.50
N ASP A 44 25.78 1.48 -9.15
CA ASP A 44 24.85 2.41 -8.51
C ASP A 44 23.57 1.70 -8.09
N ILE A 45 23.13 0.73 -8.90
CA ILE A 45 22.00 -0.14 -8.60
C ILE A 45 22.32 -0.99 -7.36
N VAL A 46 23.50 -1.61 -7.31
CA VAL A 46 23.95 -2.43 -6.16
C VAL A 46 24.16 -1.57 -4.91
N GLN A 47 24.58 -0.32 -5.05
CA GLN A 47 24.75 0.60 -3.92
C GLN A 47 23.41 0.93 -3.24
N THR A 48 22.27 0.87 -3.96
CA THR A 48 20.94 1.03 -3.35
C THR A 48 20.45 -0.19 -2.58
N TRP A 49 21.15 -1.33 -2.64
CA TRP A 49 20.68 -2.55 -2.00
C TRP A 49 20.84 -2.45 -0.49
N TYR A 50 19.83 -2.98 0.21
CA TYR A 50 19.92 -3.23 1.63
C TYR A 50 20.89 -4.39 1.91
N GLN A 51 21.83 -4.19 2.82
CA GLN A 51 22.95 -5.09 3.08
C GLN A 51 22.59 -6.59 3.29
N PRO A 52 21.54 -6.93 4.07
CA PRO A 52 21.05 -8.31 4.17
C PRO A 52 20.66 -8.97 2.85
N LEU A 53 20.10 -8.21 1.92
CA LEU A 53 19.70 -8.71 0.60
C LEU A 53 20.92 -9.08 -0.24
N GLU A 54 21.90 -8.19 -0.33
CA GLU A 54 23.17 -8.42 -1.03
C GLU A 54 23.88 -9.69 -0.51
N LYS A 55 23.98 -9.81 0.82
CA LYS A 55 24.60 -10.98 1.48
C LYS A 55 23.82 -12.26 1.21
N THR A 56 22.50 -12.19 1.18
CA THR A 56 21.65 -13.35 0.88
C THR A 56 21.86 -13.82 -0.56
N VAL A 57 21.79 -12.92 -1.54
CA VAL A 57 21.97 -13.24 -2.96
C VAL A 57 23.38 -13.79 -3.24
N SER A 58 24.41 -13.20 -2.63
CA SER A 58 25.79 -13.70 -2.73
C SER A 58 25.95 -15.09 -2.13
N CYS A 59 25.28 -15.35 -1.00
CA CYS A 59 25.26 -16.67 -0.35
C CYS A 59 24.59 -17.71 -1.27
N LEU A 60 23.38 -17.43 -1.74
CA LEU A 60 22.63 -18.32 -2.63
C LEU A 60 23.42 -18.66 -3.89
N SER A 61 24.02 -17.67 -4.54
CA SER A 61 24.83 -17.86 -5.75
C SER A 61 26.02 -18.80 -5.55
N LYS A 62 26.65 -18.76 -4.37
CA LYS A 62 27.76 -19.64 -4.01
C LYS A 62 27.29 -21.05 -3.65
N LEU A 63 26.22 -21.15 -2.88
CA LEU A 63 25.68 -22.44 -2.44
C LEU A 63 25.08 -23.24 -3.60
N TYR A 64 24.42 -22.58 -4.55
CA TYR A 64 23.79 -23.22 -5.70
C TYR A 64 24.77 -24.05 -6.54
N ARG A 65 26.02 -23.60 -6.65
CA ARG A 65 27.06 -24.29 -7.44
C ARG A 65 27.75 -25.42 -6.69
N CYS A 66 27.62 -25.47 -5.37
CA CYS A 66 28.45 -26.30 -4.51
C CYS A 66 27.66 -27.38 -3.75
N LEU A 67 26.33 -27.35 -3.82
CA LEU A 67 25.46 -28.23 -3.06
C LEU A 67 24.53 -29.01 -3.99
N GLU A 68 24.14 -30.20 -3.52
CA GLU A 68 23.07 -30.96 -4.14
C GLU A 68 21.74 -30.17 -4.07
N PRO A 69 20.89 -30.22 -5.11
CA PRO A 69 19.66 -29.41 -5.20
C PRO A 69 18.73 -29.51 -3.97
N THR A 70 18.63 -30.68 -3.35
CA THR A 70 17.78 -30.93 -2.17
C THR A 70 18.30 -30.18 -0.93
N VAL A 71 19.60 -30.23 -0.68
CA VAL A 71 20.26 -29.52 0.43
C VAL A 71 20.26 -28.02 0.19
N PHE A 72 20.51 -27.60 -1.05
CA PHE A 72 20.45 -26.20 -1.45
C PHE A 72 19.07 -25.60 -1.19
N THR A 73 18.00 -26.29 -1.57
CA THR A 73 16.61 -25.79 -1.43
C THR A 73 16.28 -25.45 0.03
N GLY A 74 16.62 -26.32 0.99
CA GLY A 74 16.36 -26.05 2.42
C GLY A 74 17.10 -24.82 2.95
N LEU A 75 18.39 -24.70 2.61
CA LEU A 75 19.20 -23.55 3.00
C LEU A 75 18.76 -22.26 2.31
N ALA A 76 18.31 -22.37 1.06
CA ALA A 76 17.80 -21.24 0.30
C ALA A 76 16.51 -20.69 0.91
N GLN A 77 15.59 -21.56 1.29
CA GLN A 77 14.36 -21.16 1.98
C GLN A 77 14.66 -20.42 3.28
N GLU A 78 15.53 -20.96 4.13
CA GLU A 78 15.92 -20.33 5.40
C GLU A 78 16.58 -18.95 5.18
N ALA A 79 17.49 -18.86 4.21
CA ALA A 79 18.17 -17.59 3.89
C ALA A 79 17.19 -16.52 3.36
N VAL A 80 16.25 -16.91 2.50
CA VAL A 80 15.22 -16.01 1.96
C VAL A 80 14.27 -15.55 3.06
N GLU A 81 13.86 -16.45 3.96
CA GLU A 81 13.01 -16.11 5.11
C GLU A 81 13.69 -15.08 6.02
N PHE A 82 14.94 -15.32 6.43
CA PHE A 82 15.68 -14.36 7.26
C PHE A 82 15.88 -13.01 6.57
N CYS A 83 16.15 -13.01 5.26
CA CYS A 83 16.27 -11.78 4.50
C CYS A 83 14.95 -11.00 4.48
N SER A 84 13.82 -11.69 4.23
CA SER A 84 12.48 -11.10 4.21
C SER A 84 12.14 -10.47 5.56
N ILE A 85 12.37 -11.18 6.68
CA ILE A 85 12.16 -10.67 8.03
C ILE A 85 13.04 -9.44 8.30
N SER A 86 14.31 -9.47 7.88
CA SER A 86 15.22 -8.33 8.04
C SER A 86 14.74 -7.09 7.29
N ILE A 87 14.28 -7.25 6.05
CA ILE A 87 13.70 -6.16 5.25
C ILE A 87 12.44 -5.61 5.93
N GLN A 88 11.55 -6.47 6.43
CA GLN A 88 10.34 -6.03 7.16
C GLN A 88 10.68 -5.23 8.42
N ASN A 89 11.71 -5.63 9.17
CA ASN A 89 12.14 -4.90 10.36
C ASN A 89 12.74 -3.53 10.00
N ALA A 90 13.58 -3.47 8.96
CA ALA A 90 14.12 -2.21 8.46
C ALA A 90 13.00 -1.26 7.98
N SER A 91 12.02 -1.77 7.24
CA SER A 91 10.84 -1.02 6.81
C SER A 91 10.11 -0.35 7.99
N LYS A 92 9.89 -1.09 9.09
CA LYS A 92 9.24 -0.54 10.30
C LYS A 92 10.09 0.54 10.96
N SER A 93 11.42 0.40 10.95
CA SER A 93 12.32 1.41 11.51
C SER A 93 12.37 2.67 10.64
N ILE A 94 12.42 2.53 9.31
CA ILE A 94 12.34 3.64 8.35
C ILE A 94 10.99 4.37 8.50
N ALA A 95 9.88 3.63 8.64
CA ALA A 95 8.56 4.22 8.85
C ALA A 95 8.48 5.10 10.10
N LYS A 96 9.20 4.74 11.17
CA LYS A 96 9.26 5.51 12.42
C LYS A 96 10.15 6.75 12.30
N ARG A 97 11.23 6.66 11.53
CA ARG A 97 12.23 7.73 11.40
C ARG A 97 11.85 8.77 10.35
N SER A 98 11.32 8.31 9.21
CA SER A 98 10.97 9.13 8.05
C SER A 98 9.45 9.25 7.96
N THR A 99 8.81 8.56 7.01
CA THR A 99 7.35 8.50 6.92
C THR A 99 6.86 7.06 6.73
N PRO A 100 5.60 6.74 7.10
CA PRO A 100 5.02 5.44 6.82
C PRO A 100 5.11 5.04 5.34
N MET A 101 4.99 6.01 4.43
CA MET A 101 5.11 5.82 2.98
C MET A 101 6.51 5.36 2.59
N ASP A 102 7.56 5.94 3.18
CA ASP A 102 8.95 5.56 2.91
C ASP A 102 9.22 4.13 3.37
N GLY A 103 8.68 3.73 4.52
CA GLY A 103 8.76 2.35 5.00
C GLY A 103 8.05 1.35 4.06
N GLN A 104 6.86 1.69 3.56
CA GLN A 104 6.11 0.86 2.61
C GLN A 104 6.84 0.74 1.26
N LEU A 105 7.31 1.87 0.69
CA LEU A 105 8.03 1.89 -0.58
C LEU A 105 9.38 1.17 -0.49
N PHE A 106 10.11 1.33 0.63
CA PHE A 106 11.31 0.54 0.90
C PHE A 106 11.01 -0.96 0.88
N LEU A 107 9.95 -1.39 1.56
CA LEU A 107 9.56 -2.80 1.62
C LEU A 107 9.20 -3.34 0.24
N ILE A 108 8.34 -2.63 -0.51
CA ILE A 108 7.97 -3.01 -1.88
C ILE A 108 9.21 -3.15 -2.77
N LYS A 109 10.10 -2.14 -2.76
CA LYS A 109 11.34 -2.15 -3.55
C LYS A 109 12.19 -3.39 -3.28
N HIS A 110 12.46 -3.68 -2.01
CA HIS A 110 13.38 -4.75 -1.63
C HIS A 110 12.78 -6.15 -1.72
N LEU A 111 11.47 -6.32 -1.52
CA LEU A 111 10.83 -7.62 -1.76
C LEU A 111 10.74 -7.94 -3.25
N LEU A 112 10.48 -6.93 -4.11
CA LEU A 112 10.56 -7.11 -5.57
C LEU A 112 11.97 -7.51 -6.01
N LEU A 113 12.99 -6.85 -5.46
CA LEU A 113 14.37 -7.17 -5.76
C LEU A 113 14.74 -8.58 -5.27
N LEU A 114 14.37 -8.96 -4.05
CA LEU A 114 14.58 -10.30 -3.53
C LEU A 114 13.91 -11.36 -4.42
N ARG A 115 12.67 -11.14 -4.82
CA ARG A 115 11.92 -12.02 -5.74
C ARG A 115 12.63 -12.20 -7.08
N GLU A 116 13.11 -11.11 -7.67
CA GLU A 116 13.85 -11.13 -8.94
C GLU A 116 15.14 -11.95 -8.81
N GLN A 117 15.91 -11.70 -7.74
CA GLN A 117 17.21 -12.35 -7.54
C GLN A 117 17.11 -13.84 -7.21
N ILE A 118 15.97 -14.32 -6.70
CA ILE A 118 15.78 -15.75 -6.42
C ILE A 118 15.18 -16.54 -7.59
N ALA A 119 14.65 -15.86 -8.62
CA ALA A 119 14.05 -16.51 -9.78
C ALA A 119 15.01 -17.46 -10.54
N PRO A 120 16.31 -17.14 -10.73
CA PRO A 120 17.25 -18.01 -11.46
C PRO A 120 17.56 -19.35 -10.77
N PHE A 121 17.23 -19.51 -9.48
CA PHE A 121 17.58 -20.72 -8.72
C PHE A 121 16.54 -21.84 -8.84
N ASP A 122 15.47 -21.65 -9.62
CA ASP A 122 14.46 -22.66 -9.97
C ASP A 122 13.96 -23.52 -8.79
N ILE A 123 13.79 -22.89 -7.62
CA ILE A 123 13.11 -23.50 -6.48
C ILE A 123 11.67 -23.74 -6.95
N GLU A 124 11.27 -24.98 -7.31
CA GLU A 124 10.03 -25.25 -8.08
C GLU A 124 8.83 -24.35 -7.74
N PHE A 125 8.51 -23.43 -8.65
CA PHE A 125 7.37 -22.52 -8.54
C PHE A 125 6.30 -22.84 -9.57
N SER A 126 5.26 -23.56 -9.14
CA SER A 126 3.95 -23.43 -9.78
C SER A 126 3.18 -22.29 -9.11
N VAL A 127 3.64 -21.06 -9.31
CA VAL A 127 2.81 -19.87 -9.07
C VAL A 127 2.89 -19.05 -10.33
N THR A 128 2.02 -19.43 -11.26
CA THR A 128 1.41 -18.62 -12.31
C THR A 128 1.79 -17.15 -12.22
N HIS A 129 2.26 -16.61 -13.35
CA HIS A 129 2.20 -15.20 -13.73
C HIS A 129 0.74 -14.66 -13.63
N LYS A 130 0.14 -14.70 -12.44
CA LYS A 130 -1.01 -13.88 -12.11
C LYS A 130 -0.42 -12.53 -11.77
N GLU A 131 -0.61 -11.61 -12.69
CA GLU A 131 -0.48 -10.17 -12.43
C GLU A 131 -1.05 -9.86 -11.04
N LEU A 132 -0.39 -8.98 -10.29
CA LEU A 132 -0.89 -8.55 -8.98
C LEU A 132 -2.30 -7.97 -9.17
N ASP A 133 -3.31 -8.79 -8.88
CA ASP A 133 -4.72 -8.40 -9.04
C ASP A 133 -5.22 -7.72 -7.76
N PHE A 134 -5.51 -6.43 -7.90
CA PHE A 134 -6.01 -5.54 -6.86
C PHE A 134 -7.51 -5.23 -7.01
N SER A 135 -8.23 -5.92 -7.89
CA SER A 135 -9.67 -5.66 -8.15
C SER A 135 -10.53 -5.76 -6.89
N HIS A 136 -10.15 -6.62 -5.93
CA HIS A 136 -10.82 -6.77 -4.65
C HIS A 136 -10.74 -5.50 -3.76
N LEU A 137 -9.71 -4.66 -3.91
CA LEU A 137 -9.58 -3.41 -3.16
C LEU A 137 -10.68 -2.41 -3.55
N LEU A 138 -11.01 -2.37 -4.85
CA LEU A 138 -12.11 -1.55 -5.36
C LEU A 138 -13.44 -2.01 -4.78
N GLU A 139 -13.65 -3.33 -4.68
CA GLU A 139 -14.87 -3.88 -4.07
C GLU A 139 -14.97 -3.52 -2.59
N HIS A 140 -13.85 -3.57 -1.85
CA HIS A 140 -13.81 -3.11 -0.47
C HIS A 140 -14.16 -1.63 -0.33
N LEU A 141 -13.62 -0.77 -1.20
CA LEU A 141 -13.98 0.65 -1.26
C LEU A 141 -15.48 0.84 -1.56
N ARG A 142 -16.02 0.15 -2.56
CA ARG A 142 -17.45 0.21 -2.91
C ARG A 142 -18.34 -0.19 -1.75
N ARG A 143 -18.00 -1.25 -1.02
CA ARG A 143 -18.73 -1.68 0.17
C ARG A 143 -18.74 -0.59 1.25
N ILE A 144 -17.62 0.09 1.44
CA ILE A 144 -17.50 1.19 2.41
C ILE A 144 -18.34 2.40 1.96
N LEU A 145 -18.30 2.75 0.67
CA LEU A 145 -19.15 3.81 0.10
C LEU A 145 -20.64 3.46 0.11
N ARG A 146 -21.00 2.18 0.09
CA ARG A 146 -22.37 1.71 0.31
C ARG A 146 -22.75 1.61 1.79
N GLY A 147 -21.82 1.90 2.71
CA GLY A 147 -21.96 1.71 4.16
C GLY A 147 -22.15 0.25 4.61
N GLN A 148 -21.78 -0.72 3.77
CA GLN A 148 -21.77 -2.15 4.06
C GLN A 148 -20.50 -2.62 4.78
N ALA A 149 -19.53 -1.72 4.95
CA ALA A 149 -18.27 -1.96 5.64
C ALA A 149 -17.83 -0.68 6.37
N SER A 150 -17.10 -0.85 7.47
CA SER A 150 -16.69 0.26 8.32
C SER A 150 -15.42 0.95 7.80
N LEU A 151 -15.34 2.27 7.95
CA LEU A 151 -14.09 3.02 7.77
C LEU A 151 -12.99 2.59 8.74
N PHE A 152 -13.38 2.04 9.89
CA PHE A 152 -12.42 1.54 10.86
C PHE A 152 -11.78 0.22 10.39
N ASP A 153 -12.48 -0.58 9.58
CA ASP A 153 -11.93 -1.79 8.96
C ASP A 153 -10.89 -1.45 7.88
N TRP A 154 -11.03 -0.28 7.21
CA TRP A 154 -10.03 0.26 6.28
C TRP A 154 -8.65 0.39 6.95
N SER A 155 -8.62 0.89 8.18
CA SER A 155 -7.39 1.11 8.95
C SER A 155 -6.82 -0.16 9.61
N ARG A 156 -7.65 -1.21 9.76
CA ARG A 156 -7.27 -2.48 10.41
C ARG A 156 -6.65 -3.49 9.44
N SER A 157 -6.43 -3.12 8.17
CA SER A 157 -5.66 -3.91 7.21
C SER A 157 -4.19 -4.13 7.61
N THR A 158 -3.73 -3.49 8.69
CA THR A 158 -2.45 -3.79 9.37
C THR A 158 -2.55 -4.84 10.48
N SER A 159 -3.66 -5.57 10.61
CA SER A 159 -3.82 -6.61 11.63
C SER A 159 -3.04 -7.89 11.30
N LEU A 160 -1.71 -7.80 11.52
CA LEU A 160 -0.83 -8.91 11.89
C LEU A 160 -1.19 -9.49 13.27
N ALA A 161 -2.48 -9.75 13.50
CA ALA A 161 -3.02 -10.26 14.76
C ALA A 161 -4.12 -11.29 14.49
N ARG A 162 -3.82 -12.26 13.63
CA ARG A 162 -4.57 -13.51 13.58
C ARG A 162 -3.59 -14.67 13.60
N THR A 163 -3.78 -15.51 14.62
CA THR A 163 -3.20 -16.84 14.88
C THR A 163 -1.74 -16.92 15.34
N LEU A 164 -1.49 -16.63 16.63
CA LEU A 164 -0.57 -17.44 17.43
C LEU A 164 -1.39 -18.57 18.09
N SER A 165 -1.54 -19.68 17.36
CA SER A 165 -1.87 -20.97 17.92
C SER A 165 -0.69 -21.88 17.63
N PRO A 166 0.03 -22.39 18.65
CA PRO A 166 1.20 -23.22 18.41
C PRO A 166 0.68 -24.61 18.00
N ARG A 167 0.57 -24.83 16.68
CA ARG A 167 0.57 -26.17 16.12
C ARG A 167 1.90 -26.35 15.43
N ILE A 168 2.77 -27.13 16.06
CA ILE A 168 3.93 -27.73 15.42
C ILE A 168 3.36 -28.77 14.44
N LEU A 169 2.92 -28.27 13.29
CA LEU A 169 2.93 -29.05 12.07
C LEU A 169 4.17 -28.57 11.36
N GLU A 170 5.05 -29.50 11.01
CA GLU A 170 6.23 -29.29 10.16
C GLU A 170 5.73 -28.95 8.75
N ASN A 171 5.10 -27.78 8.64
CA ASN A 171 4.53 -27.25 7.44
C ASN A 171 5.70 -26.53 6.80
N GLN A 172 6.32 -27.19 5.82
CA GLN A 172 7.23 -26.58 4.85
C GLN A 172 6.48 -25.43 4.16
N ILE A 173 6.34 -24.29 4.85
CA ILE A 173 5.80 -23.06 4.30
C ILE A 173 6.92 -22.52 3.43
N ASP A 174 6.71 -22.62 2.13
CA ASP A 174 7.60 -22.07 1.11
C ASP A 174 7.90 -20.59 1.40
N ALA A 175 9.16 -20.29 1.70
CA ALA A 175 9.64 -18.94 2.01
C ALA A 175 9.30 -17.93 0.89
N LYS A 176 9.23 -18.37 -0.38
CA LYS A 176 8.79 -17.50 -1.47
C LYS A 176 7.28 -17.30 -1.44
N LYS A 177 6.47 -18.29 -1.09
CA LYS A 177 5.02 -18.05 -0.92
C LYS A 177 4.74 -16.99 0.14
N GLU A 178 5.46 -17.00 1.26
CA GLU A 178 5.33 -15.96 2.28
C GLU A 178 5.89 -14.62 1.81
N LEU A 179 6.98 -14.60 1.03
CA LEU A 179 7.50 -13.41 0.37
C LEU A 179 6.45 -12.75 -0.54
N GLU A 180 5.81 -13.52 -1.43
CA GLU A 180 4.78 -13.04 -2.37
C GLU A 180 3.55 -12.52 -1.62
N LYS A 181 3.13 -13.23 -0.59
CA LYS A 181 2.04 -12.80 0.28
C LYS A 181 2.36 -11.49 0.99
N SER A 182 3.58 -11.36 1.53
CA SER A 182 4.06 -10.12 2.17
C SER A 182 4.13 -8.96 1.17
N LEU A 183 4.64 -9.21 -0.04
CA LEU A 183 4.72 -8.20 -1.10
C LEU A 183 3.31 -7.73 -1.51
N LYS A 184 2.39 -8.67 -1.79
CA LYS A 184 1.02 -8.35 -2.15
C LYS A 184 0.31 -7.55 -1.05
N ALA A 185 0.40 -7.99 0.21
CA ALA A 185 -0.19 -7.29 1.35
C ALA A 185 0.37 -5.87 1.52
N THR A 186 1.68 -5.69 1.28
CA THR A 186 2.32 -4.37 1.36
C THR A 186 1.83 -3.45 0.25
N CYS A 187 1.71 -3.95 -0.98
CA CYS A 187 1.15 -3.20 -2.11
C CYS A 187 -0.32 -2.81 -1.86
N GLU A 188 -1.15 -3.74 -1.38
CA GLU A 188 -2.54 -3.48 -1.01
C GLU A 188 -2.64 -2.40 0.07
N GLY A 189 -1.83 -2.52 1.12
CA GLY A 189 -1.74 -1.53 2.19
C GLY A 189 -1.34 -0.15 1.66
N PHE A 190 -0.34 -0.08 0.79
CA PHE A 190 0.08 1.17 0.15
C PHE A 190 -1.04 1.80 -0.68
N ILE A 191 -1.67 1.04 -1.58
CA ILE A 191 -2.78 1.51 -2.42
C ILE A 191 -3.92 2.07 -1.56
N MET A 192 -4.29 1.37 -0.48
CA MET A 192 -5.34 1.79 0.44
C MET A 192 -4.95 3.02 1.26
N SER A 193 -3.70 3.13 1.71
CA SER A 193 -3.19 4.31 2.42
C SER A 193 -3.26 5.56 1.53
N ILE A 194 -2.82 5.48 0.27
CA ILE A 194 -2.87 6.61 -0.66
C ILE A 194 -4.30 6.94 -1.07
N THR A 195 -5.14 5.92 -1.33
CA THR A 195 -6.56 6.12 -1.62
C THR A 195 -7.22 6.90 -0.48
N LYS A 196 -7.00 6.49 0.77
CA LYS A 196 -7.52 7.18 1.95
C LYS A 196 -7.00 8.61 2.07
N LEU A 197 -5.70 8.83 1.88
CA LEU A 197 -5.10 10.17 1.92
C LEU A 197 -5.86 11.18 1.04
N VAL A 198 -6.35 10.73 -0.13
CA VAL A 198 -7.06 11.58 -1.08
C VAL A 198 -8.57 11.66 -0.78
N VAL A 199 -9.24 10.52 -0.52
CA VAL A 199 -10.71 10.46 -0.50
C VAL A 199 -11.33 10.31 0.90
N ASP A 200 -10.53 10.34 1.98
CA ASP A 200 -11.04 10.26 3.37
C ASP A 200 -12.20 11.24 3.67
N PRO A 201 -12.19 12.51 3.21
CA PRO A 201 -13.32 13.41 3.42
C PRO A 201 -14.63 12.87 2.83
N MET A 202 -14.58 12.28 1.63
CA MET A 202 -15.75 11.65 0.98
C MET A 202 -16.21 10.42 1.73
N LEU A 203 -15.26 9.57 2.13
CA LEU A 203 -15.54 8.36 2.89
C LEU A 203 -16.23 8.68 4.23
N SER A 204 -15.71 9.67 4.96
CA SER A 204 -16.28 10.13 6.22
C SER A 204 -17.69 10.68 6.06
N PHE A 205 -17.91 11.48 5.00
CA PHE A 205 -19.23 12.02 4.69
C PHE A 205 -20.24 10.92 4.38
N VAL A 206 -19.92 10.04 3.43
CA VAL A 206 -20.81 8.94 3.03
C VAL A 206 -21.15 8.03 4.21
N THR A 207 -20.19 7.76 5.10
CA THR A 207 -20.44 6.98 6.32
C THR A 207 -21.44 7.66 7.26
N LYS A 208 -21.33 8.98 7.44
CA LYS A 208 -22.31 9.75 8.23
C LYS A 208 -23.69 9.74 7.58
N VAL A 209 -23.76 9.92 6.26
CA VAL A 209 -25.01 9.87 5.51
C VAL A 209 -25.68 8.51 5.66
N THR A 210 -24.94 7.42 5.50
CA THR A 210 -25.49 6.06 5.63
C THR A 210 -25.94 5.77 7.05
N ALA A 211 -25.18 6.19 8.08
CA ALA A 211 -25.60 6.05 9.47
C ALA A 211 -26.94 6.76 9.77
N VAL A 212 -27.12 7.98 9.23
CA VAL A 212 -28.39 8.72 9.34
C VAL A 212 -29.52 8.00 8.61
N LYS A 213 -29.29 7.53 7.37
CA LYS A 213 -30.30 6.79 6.59
C LYS A 213 -30.72 5.49 7.28
N VAL A 214 -29.77 4.75 7.86
CA VAL A 214 -30.07 3.53 8.63
C VAL A 214 -30.88 3.85 9.88
N ALA A 215 -30.47 4.86 10.66
CA ALA A 215 -31.20 5.27 11.86
C ALA A 215 -32.65 5.68 11.56
N LEU A 216 -32.88 6.35 10.43
CA LEU A 216 -34.23 6.71 9.97
C LEU A 216 -35.07 5.51 9.54
N SER A 217 -34.46 4.55 8.83
CA SER A 217 -35.15 3.33 8.40
C SER A 217 -35.56 2.42 9.57
N SER A 218 -34.76 2.38 10.65
CA SER A 218 -35.06 1.59 11.86
C SER A 218 -36.10 2.25 12.77
N ALA A 219 -36.29 3.57 12.69
CA ALA A 219 -37.24 4.31 13.52
C ALA A 219 -38.72 4.16 13.10
N ASN A 220 -38.98 3.72 11.87
CA ASN A 220 -40.33 3.41 11.39
C ASN A 220 -40.97 2.19 12.10
N GLN A 221 -40.27 1.51 13.02
CA GLN A 221 -40.78 0.36 13.79
C GLN A 221 -41.21 0.68 15.25
N GLY A 222 -41.35 1.95 15.64
CA GLY A 222 -42.21 2.28 16.79
C GLY A 222 -41.61 3.10 17.94
N GLN A 223 -40.55 3.90 17.73
CA GLN A 223 -40.10 4.87 18.73
C GLN A 223 -40.02 6.28 18.14
N LYS A 224 -40.67 7.24 18.79
CA LYS A 224 -40.63 8.67 18.46
C LYS A 224 -39.17 9.17 18.54
N LEU A 225 -38.57 9.49 17.41
CA LEU A 225 -37.26 10.13 17.36
C LEU A 225 -37.35 11.63 17.66
N ASP A 226 -36.32 12.15 18.32
CA ASP A 226 -36.02 13.59 18.40
C ASP A 226 -36.02 14.21 16.99
N SER A 227 -36.68 15.36 16.83
CA SER A 227 -36.99 16.03 15.55
C SER A 227 -35.79 16.49 14.70
N VAL A 228 -34.56 16.20 15.15
CA VAL A 228 -33.30 16.61 14.51
C VAL A 228 -32.86 15.60 13.44
N LEU A 229 -33.10 14.29 13.64
CA LEU A 229 -32.67 13.26 12.70
C LEU A 229 -33.61 13.07 11.52
N ALA A 230 -34.92 13.33 11.70
CA ALA A 230 -35.96 13.20 10.67
C ALA A 230 -35.93 14.28 9.56
N ARG A 231 -34.92 15.15 9.55
CA ARG A 231 -34.79 16.21 8.55
C ARG A 231 -34.14 15.69 7.26
N PRO A 232 -34.51 16.21 6.07
CA PRO A 232 -33.83 15.93 4.81
C PRO A 232 -32.31 16.09 4.96
N LEU A 233 -31.52 15.30 4.23
CA LEU A 233 -30.06 15.23 4.42
C LEU A 233 -29.40 16.61 4.37
N LYS A 234 -29.82 17.47 3.44
CA LYS A 234 -29.37 18.87 3.28
C LYS A 234 -29.56 19.77 4.51
N ASN A 235 -30.50 19.42 5.39
CA ASN A 235 -30.78 20.16 6.62
C ASN A 235 -29.97 19.64 7.82
N GLN A 236 -29.19 18.57 7.63
CA GLN A 236 -28.21 18.12 8.61
C GLN A 236 -26.99 19.04 8.57
N ALA A 237 -26.50 19.48 9.74
CA ALA A 237 -25.40 20.45 9.83
C ALA A 237 -24.09 19.98 9.17
N PHE A 238 -23.88 18.67 9.02
CA PHE A 238 -22.70 18.10 8.35
C PHE A 238 -22.84 17.98 6.83
N ALA A 239 -24.06 18.16 6.30
CA ALA A 239 -24.42 17.95 4.90
C ALA A 239 -25.07 19.21 4.29
N SER A 240 -24.78 20.39 4.84
CA SER A 240 -25.12 21.64 4.17
C SER A 240 -24.31 21.78 2.87
N PRO A 241 -24.83 22.48 1.84
CA PRO A 241 -24.11 22.70 0.59
C PRO A 241 -22.69 23.27 0.78
N ASP A 242 -22.52 24.19 1.74
CA ASP A 242 -21.21 24.75 2.09
C ASP A 242 -20.23 23.69 2.61
N LYS A 243 -20.71 22.75 3.42
CA LYS A 243 -19.88 21.66 3.96
C LYS A 243 -19.51 20.63 2.91
N VAL A 244 -20.41 20.34 1.98
CA VAL A 244 -20.09 19.50 0.83
C VAL A 244 -19.07 20.18 -0.08
N THR A 245 -19.20 21.49 -0.30
CA THR A 245 -18.23 22.30 -1.07
C THR A 245 -16.86 22.28 -0.40
N GLU A 246 -16.78 22.48 0.91
CA GLU A 246 -15.55 22.38 1.69
C GLU A 246 -14.89 21.00 1.53
N LEU A 247 -15.70 19.92 1.56
CA LEU A 247 -15.24 18.56 1.35
C LEU A 247 -14.68 18.35 -0.05
N VAL A 248 -15.40 18.76 -1.10
CA VAL A 248 -14.95 18.63 -2.49
C VAL A 248 -13.66 19.40 -2.71
N LYS A 249 -13.55 20.61 -2.16
CA LYS A 249 -12.32 21.42 -2.21
C LYS A 249 -11.14 20.74 -1.52
N LYS A 250 -11.35 20.10 -0.36
CA LYS A 250 -10.30 19.34 0.34
C LYS A 250 -9.79 18.17 -0.52
N VAL A 251 -10.69 17.41 -1.14
CA VAL A 251 -10.30 16.30 -2.02
C VAL A 251 -9.58 16.81 -3.27
N GLY A 252 -10.08 17.88 -3.91
CA GLY A 252 -9.41 18.51 -5.04
C GLY A 252 -7.99 18.99 -4.70
N THR A 253 -7.82 19.59 -3.52
CA THR A 253 -6.51 20.01 -3.01
C THR A 253 -5.59 18.81 -2.79
N ALA A 254 -6.09 17.71 -2.22
CA ALA A 254 -5.31 16.49 -2.04
C ALA A 254 -4.86 15.86 -3.37
N ILE A 255 -5.72 15.88 -4.40
CA ILE A 255 -5.35 15.44 -5.76
C ILE A 255 -4.26 16.33 -6.36
N GLN A 256 -4.33 17.65 -6.15
CA GLN A 256 -3.39 18.61 -6.76
C GLN A 256 -2.06 18.73 -6.02
N GLN A 257 -2.04 18.53 -4.70
CA GLN A 257 -0.86 18.80 -3.87
C GLN A 257 -0.24 17.55 -3.25
N GLU A 258 -1.05 16.59 -2.80
CA GLU A 258 -0.54 15.41 -2.09
C GLU A 258 -0.25 14.26 -3.06
N LEU A 259 -1.14 13.99 -4.02
CA LEU A 259 -0.95 12.91 -4.98
C LEU A 259 0.33 13.06 -5.84
N PRO A 260 0.73 14.26 -6.30
CA PRO A 260 2.00 14.42 -7.01
C PRO A 260 3.22 14.12 -6.13
N LYS A 261 3.18 14.45 -4.83
CA LYS A 261 4.25 14.10 -3.87
C LYS A 261 4.40 12.59 -3.72
N VAL A 262 3.27 11.87 -3.68
CA VAL A 262 3.25 10.40 -3.66
C VAL A 262 3.93 9.84 -4.91
N LEU A 263 3.58 10.38 -6.09
CA LEU A 263 4.14 9.93 -7.35
C LEU A 263 5.63 10.24 -7.48
N ALA A 264 6.08 11.38 -6.97
CA ALA A 264 7.51 11.72 -6.88
C ALA A 264 8.26 10.69 -6.03
N LYS A 265 7.73 10.33 -4.85
CA LYS A 265 8.30 9.27 -4.01
C LYS A 265 8.25 7.90 -4.68
N MET A 266 7.16 7.55 -5.37
CA MET A 266 7.10 6.31 -6.16
C MET A 266 8.19 6.27 -7.24
N LYS A 267 8.45 7.39 -7.93
CA LYS A 267 9.53 7.51 -8.93
C LYS A 267 10.91 7.35 -8.29
N LEU A 268 11.13 7.95 -7.11
CA LEU A 268 12.38 7.85 -6.35
C LEU A 268 12.70 6.40 -5.93
N TYR A 269 11.71 5.68 -5.39
CA TYR A 269 11.92 4.32 -4.87
C TYR A 269 11.86 3.24 -5.97
N LEU A 270 10.87 3.33 -6.85
CA LEU A 270 10.54 2.30 -7.84
C LEU A 270 10.92 2.80 -9.24
N GLN A 271 12.11 2.44 -9.70
CA GLN A 271 12.65 2.90 -11.00
C GLN A 271 11.87 2.35 -12.21
N ASN A 272 11.27 1.17 -12.09
CA ASN A 272 10.50 0.55 -13.17
C ASN A 272 9.12 1.22 -13.39
N PRO A 273 8.84 1.82 -14.57
CA PRO A 273 7.56 2.47 -14.87
C PRO A 273 6.36 1.52 -14.78
N SER A 274 6.50 0.28 -15.21
CA SER A 274 5.42 -0.72 -15.18
C SER A 274 4.99 -1.03 -13.75
N THR A 275 5.94 -1.15 -12.82
CA THR A 275 5.63 -1.34 -11.39
C THR A 275 4.86 -0.16 -10.82
N ARG A 276 5.26 1.08 -11.17
CA ARG A 276 4.53 2.29 -10.75
C ARG A 276 3.11 2.30 -11.29
N MET A 277 2.92 1.93 -12.56
CA MET A 277 1.60 1.85 -13.20
C MET A 277 0.69 0.81 -12.53
N ILE A 278 1.24 -0.37 -12.20
CA ILE A 278 0.51 -1.45 -11.51
C ILE A 278 -0.03 -0.97 -10.16
N LEU A 279 0.74 -0.17 -9.41
CA LEU A 279 0.31 0.40 -8.13
C LEU A 279 -0.64 1.60 -8.29
N PHE A 280 -0.42 2.45 -9.29
CA PHE A 280 -1.21 3.68 -9.47
C PHE A 280 -2.60 3.42 -10.08
N LYS A 281 -2.73 2.47 -11.00
CA LYS A 281 -4.01 2.19 -11.67
C LYS A 281 -5.16 1.85 -10.69
N PRO A 282 -4.96 1.03 -9.64
CA PRO A 282 -5.95 0.85 -8.57
C PRO A 282 -6.27 2.13 -7.81
N ILE A 283 -5.26 2.96 -7.49
CA ILE A 283 -5.45 4.24 -6.79
C ILE A 283 -6.33 5.18 -7.63
N LYS A 284 -6.02 5.33 -8.92
CA LYS A 284 -6.83 6.10 -9.87
C LYS A 284 -8.28 5.61 -9.91
N THR A 285 -8.47 4.30 -10.09
CA THR A 285 -9.81 3.69 -10.15
C THR A 285 -10.61 3.96 -8.88
N ASN A 286 -9.96 3.84 -7.72
CA ASN A 286 -10.59 4.11 -6.43
C ASN A 286 -11.01 5.57 -6.26
N ILE A 287 -10.15 6.52 -6.64
CA ILE A 287 -10.46 7.95 -6.57
C ILE A 287 -11.67 8.27 -7.44
N VAL A 288 -11.70 7.76 -8.68
CA VAL A 288 -12.81 7.95 -9.61
C VAL A 288 -14.11 7.35 -9.06
N GLU A 289 -14.06 6.12 -8.55
CA GLU A 289 -15.24 5.46 -7.95
C GLU A 289 -15.80 6.26 -6.76
N ALA A 290 -14.94 6.80 -5.88
CA ALA A 290 -15.38 7.65 -4.78
C ALA A 290 -16.13 8.90 -5.26
N HIS A 291 -15.65 9.53 -6.34
CA HIS A 291 -16.31 10.68 -6.95
C HIS A 291 -17.65 10.31 -7.60
N VAL A 292 -17.71 9.16 -8.29
CA VAL A 292 -18.96 8.65 -8.89
C VAL A 292 -20.02 8.41 -7.82
N GLN A 293 -19.66 7.77 -6.70
CA GLN A 293 -20.59 7.51 -5.60
C GLN A 293 -21.06 8.81 -4.94
N LEU A 294 -20.16 9.78 -4.72
CA LEU A 294 -20.56 11.09 -4.20
C LEU A 294 -21.50 11.82 -5.17
N GLN A 295 -21.19 11.87 -6.48
CA GLN A 295 -22.06 12.50 -7.47
C GLN A 295 -23.44 11.86 -7.52
N SER A 296 -23.52 10.54 -7.44
CA SER A 296 -24.81 9.82 -7.37
C SER A 296 -25.59 10.21 -6.12
N LEU A 297 -24.93 10.34 -4.98
CA LEU A 297 -25.55 10.75 -3.73
C LEU A 297 -26.06 12.20 -3.81
N LEU A 298 -25.26 13.12 -4.35
CA LEU A 298 -25.64 14.51 -4.47
C LEU A 298 -26.85 14.68 -5.40
N LYS A 299 -26.87 13.99 -6.54
CA LYS A 299 -28.03 13.98 -7.47
C LYS A 299 -29.33 13.49 -6.84
N SER A 300 -29.25 12.65 -5.81
CA SER A 300 -30.44 12.13 -5.12
C SER A 300 -31.00 13.03 -4.02
N GLU A 301 -30.18 13.93 -3.46
CA GLU A 301 -30.52 14.67 -2.22
C GLU A 301 -30.49 16.21 -2.37
N TYR A 302 -29.85 16.73 -3.43
CA TYR A 302 -29.63 18.17 -3.66
C TYR A 302 -30.23 18.61 -5.00
N SER A 303 -30.57 19.90 -5.10
CA SER A 303 -31.06 20.52 -6.32
C SER A 303 -29.95 20.75 -7.34
N ALA A 304 -30.32 20.96 -8.61
CA ALA A 304 -29.34 21.21 -9.68
C ALA A 304 -28.49 22.46 -9.43
N GLU A 305 -29.08 23.52 -8.88
CA GLU A 305 -28.39 24.77 -8.53
C GLU A 305 -27.36 24.56 -7.42
N GLU A 306 -27.70 23.80 -6.37
CA GLU A 306 -26.78 23.46 -5.28
C GLU A 306 -25.61 22.62 -5.79
N ILE A 307 -25.88 21.64 -6.65
CA ILE A 307 -24.84 20.78 -7.26
C ILE A 307 -23.88 21.62 -8.11
N GLN A 308 -24.41 22.60 -8.86
CA GLN A 308 -23.59 23.52 -9.65
C GLN A 308 -22.70 24.40 -8.76
N ASN A 309 -23.24 24.89 -7.65
CA ASN A 309 -22.50 25.71 -6.68
C ASN A 309 -21.41 24.93 -5.92
N ILE A 310 -21.59 23.62 -5.70
CA ILE A 310 -20.58 22.76 -5.07
C ILE A 310 -19.31 22.64 -5.93
N GLY A 311 -19.40 22.84 -7.25
CA GLY A 311 -18.24 22.93 -8.13
C GLY A 311 -17.43 21.63 -8.24
N MET A 312 -18.09 20.48 -8.22
CA MET A 312 -17.43 19.18 -8.36
C MET A 312 -17.00 18.94 -9.81
N LEU A 313 -15.75 18.54 -10.03
CA LEU A 313 -15.21 18.18 -11.34
C LEU A 313 -16.07 17.08 -11.99
N SER A 314 -16.23 17.16 -13.31
CA SER A 314 -16.82 16.05 -14.06
C SER A 314 -15.91 14.83 -14.00
N ILE A 315 -16.48 13.64 -14.16
CA ILE A 315 -15.70 12.39 -14.14
C ILE A 315 -14.65 12.37 -15.27
N GLN A 316 -14.95 12.98 -16.42
CA GLN A 316 -14.02 13.08 -17.55
C GLN A 316 -12.83 14.00 -17.23
N GLU A 317 -13.08 15.17 -16.66
CA GLU A 317 -12.01 16.09 -16.23
C GLU A 317 -11.15 15.48 -15.14
N LEU A 318 -11.76 14.80 -14.15
CA LEU A 318 -11.03 14.09 -13.11
C LEU A 318 -10.12 13.00 -13.70
N GLN A 319 -10.63 12.20 -14.65
CA GLN A 319 -9.83 11.19 -15.32
C GLN A 319 -8.66 11.80 -16.08
N ALA A 320 -8.90 12.86 -16.84
CA ALA A 320 -7.85 13.58 -17.56
C ALA A 320 -6.78 14.16 -16.61
N GLN A 321 -7.20 14.74 -15.49
CA GLN A 321 -6.29 15.25 -14.46
C GLN A 321 -5.42 14.14 -13.87
N LEU A 322 -6.01 12.98 -13.57
CA LEU A 322 -5.27 11.83 -13.02
C LEU A 322 -4.35 11.18 -14.06
N ASP A 323 -4.74 11.17 -15.33
CA ASP A 323 -3.91 10.69 -16.45
C ASP A 323 -2.69 11.59 -16.70
N GLY A 324 -2.84 12.91 -16.51
CA GLY A 324 -1.73 13.86 -16.62
C GLY A 324 -0.65 13.72 -15.53
N LEU A 325 -0.89 12.93 -14.49
CA LEU A 325 0.08 12.71 -13.41
C LEU A 325 1.03 11.52 -13.65
N LEU A 326 0.71 10.64 -14.60
CA LEU A 326 1.44 9.40 -14.87
C LEU A 326 2.82 9.63 -15.51
#